data_AF-A0A0G2E718-F1
#
_entry.id   AF-A0A0G2E718-F1
#
_cell.length_a   1.000
_cell.length_b   1.000
_cell.length_c   1.000
_cell.angle_alpha   90.00
_cell.angle_beta   90.00
_cell.angle_gamma   90.00
#
_symmetry.space_group_name_H-M   'P 1'
#
loop_
_entity.id
_entity.type
_entity.pdbx_description
1 polymer ?
#
loop_
_entity_poly.entity_id
_entity_poly.type
_entity_poly.pdbx_seq_one_letter_code
_entity_poly.pdbx_strand_id
1 'polypeptide(L)'
;MAKLDRYGPVLYAGMVLWIIGAGLKVMFSQTTPMSVYVITLIIEGAGIDFVLQPALIALSRLQDRAVATSTRNLMRAFGSVISVAISNALQFASHEILTSHQPPDRRKNARLRRELERRRNRFNIMGIRYPGREDEGDP
;
A
#
# COMPACT_ATOMS: atom_id res chain seq x y z
N MET A 1 -39.97 -19.00 -2.36
CA MET A 1 -38.69 -19.55 -1.85
C MET A 1 -37.58 -19.20 -2.83
N ALA A 2 -36.52 -18.58 -2.33
CA ALA A 2 -35.72 -17.59 -3.05
C ALA A 2 -34.72 -18.20 -4.04
N LYS A 3 -34.61 -17.58 -5.22
CA LYS A 3 -33.61 -17.84 -6.29
C LYS A 3 -32.13 -17.69 -5.86
N LEU A 4 -31.84 -17.52 -4.57
CA LEU A 4 -30.51 -17.44 -3.96
C LEU A 4 -29.82 -18.81 -3.87
N ASP A 5 -30.59 -19.90 -3.82
CA ASP A 5 -30.10 -21.27 -3.64
C ASP A 5 -29.11 -21.73 -4.74
N ARG A 6 -29.20 -21.12 -5.93
CA ARG A 6 -28.39 -21.50 -7.09
C ARG A 6 -27.04 -20.78 -7.20
N TYR A 7 -26.84 -19.67 -6.49
CA TYR A 7 -25.57 -18.90 -6.50
C TYR A 7 -24.66 -19.25 -5.32
N GLY A 8 -25.21 -19.84 -4.25
CA GLY A 8 -24.48 -20.27 -3.07
C GLY A 8 -23.26 -21.14 -3.36
N PRO A 9 -23.37 -22.23 -4.15
CA PRO A 9 -22.24 -23.12 -4.44
C PRO A 9 -21.04 -22.42 -5.10
N VAL A 10 -21.30 -21.48 -6.02
CA VAL A 10 -20.26 -20.70 -6.71
C VAL A 10 -19.57 -19.73 -5.74
N LEU A 11 -20.36 -19.09 -4.86
CA LEU A 11 -19.85 -18.21 -3.81
C LEU A 11 -18.95 -18.96 -2.81
N TYR A 12 -19.37 -20.15 -2.36
CA TYR A 12 -18.56 -20.97 -1.46
C TYR A 12 -17.29 -21.49 -2.13
N ALA A 13 -17.38 -21.94 -3.39
CA ALA A 13 -16.20 -22.39 -4.14
C ALA A 13 -15.18 -21.25 -4.35
N GLY A 14 -15.64 -20.06 -4.71
CA GLY A 14 -14.79 -18.87 -4.81
C GLY A 14 -14.16 -18.49 -3.46
N MET A 15 -14.91 -18.60 -2.36
CA MET A 15 -14.41 -18.30 -1.01
C MET A 15 -13.33 -19.29 -0.56
N VAL A 16 -13.51 -20.58 -0.84
CA VAL A 16 -12.49 -21.62 -0.59
C VAL A 16 -11.23 -21.32 -1.40
N LEU A 17 -11.37 -20.99 -2.69
CA LEU A 17 -10.24 -20.66 -3.54
C LEU A 17 -9.49 -19.41 -3.05
N TRP A 18 -10.23 -18.40 -2.58
CA TRP A 18 -9.66 -17.19 -2.01
C TRP A 18 -8.90 -17.47 -0.70
N ILE A 19 -9.46 -18.28 0.21
CA ILE A 19 -8.78 -18.66 1.46
C ILE A 19 -7.50 -19.46 1.18
N ILE A 20 -7.54 -20.37 0.21
CA ILE A 20 -6.35 -21.14 -0.20
C ILE A 20 -5.27 -20.20 -0.73
N GLY A 21 -5.61 -19.26 -1.62
CA GLY A 21 -4.67 -18.26 -2.13
C GLY A 21 -4.08 -17.37 -1.03
N ALA A 22 -4.92 -16.90 -0.09
CA ALA A 22 -4.48 -16.11 1.05
C ALA A 22 -3.59 -16.90 2.01
N GLY A 23 -3.91 -18.16 2.30
CA GLY A 23 -3.10 -19.04 3.14
C GLY A 23 -1.76 -19.40 2.53
N LEU A 24 -1.71 -19.58 1.20
CA LEU A 24 -0.47 -19.87 0.49
C LEU A 24 0.54 -18.72 0.59
N LYS A 25 0.06 -17.47 0.68
CA LYS A 25 0.91 -16.29 0.91
C LYS A 25 1.61 -16.28 2.27
N VAL A 26 1.07 -16.96 3.29
CA VAL A 26 1.72 -17.07 4.62
C VAL A 26 3.00 -17.91 4.54
N MET A 27 3.08 -18.84 3.59
CA MET A 27 4.26 -19.68 3.36
C MET A 27 5.34 -19.01 2.49
N PHE A 28 5.14 -17.76 2.08
CA PHE A 28 6.10 -17.05 1.26
C PHE A 28 7.34 -16.66 2.07
N SER A 29 8.50 -16.99 1.52
CA SER A 29 9.81 -16.62 2.06
C SER A 29 10.66 -15.97 0.96
N GLN A 30 11.76 -15.33 1.32
CA GLN A 30 12.65 -14.67 0.36
C GLN A 30 13.29 -15.64 -0.65
N THR A 31 13.27 -16.95 -0.36
CA THR A 31 13.80 -18.01 -1.24
C THR A 31 12.75 -18.57 -2.20
N THR A 32 11.49 -18.12 -2.11
CA THR A 32 10.40 -18.65 -2.95
C THR A 32 10.60 -18.20 -4.41
N PRO A 33 10.53 -19.12 -5.40
CA PRO A 33 10.70 -18.76 -6.80
C PRO A 33 9.53 -17.91 -7.31
N MET A 34 9.82 -16.96 -8.22
CA MET A 34 8.85 -16.02 -8.82
C MET A 34 7.59 -16.71 -9.36
N SER A 35 7.73 -17.91 -9.92
CA SER A 35 6.62 -18.71 -10.47
C SER A 35 5.55 -19.04 -9.43
N VAL A 36 5.93 -19.29 -8.17
CA VAL A 36 5.01 -19.62 -7.09
C VAL A 36 4.17 -18.40 -6.71
N TYR A 37 4.76 -17.20 -6.72
CA TYR A 37 4.01 -15.95 -6.50
C TYR A 37 2.95 -15.75 -7.59
N VAL A 38 3.33 -15.90 -8.86
CA VAL A 38 2.42 -15.71 -10.00
C VAL A 38 1.26 -16.68 -9.93
N ILE A 39 1.52 -17.97 -9.71
CA ILE A 39 0.47 -19.00 -9.63
C ILE A 39 -0.47 -18.72 -8.45
N THR A 40 0.08 -18.36 -7.29
CA THR A 40 -0.73 -18.05 -6.09
C THR A 40 -1.63 -16.83 -6.32
N LEU A 41 -1.10 -15.78 -6.95
CA LEU A 41 -1.87 -14.57 -7.28
C LEU A 41 -2.97 -14.84 -8.31
N ILE A 42 -2.74 -15.73 -9.28
CA ILE A 42 -3.76 -16.16 -10.23
C ILE A 42 -4.90 -16.91 -9.52
N ILE A 43 -4.55 -17.85 -8.63
CA ILE A 43 -5.54 -18.62 -7.84
C ILE A 43 -6.38 -17.68 -6.98
N GLU A 44 -5.73 -16.74 -6.28
CA GLU A 44 -6.40 -15.77 -5.43
C GLU A 44 -7.28 -14.80 -6.22
N GLY A 45 -6.77 -14.26 -7.33
CA GLY A 45 -7.52 -13.38 -8.22
C GLY A 45 -8.76 -14.04 -8.79
N ALA A 46 -8.64 -15.30 -9.25
CA ALA A 46 -9.78 -16.09 -9.70
C ALA A 46 -10.82 -16.27 -8.59
N GLY A 47 -10.40 -16.57 -7.35
CA GLY A 47 -11.32 -16.70 -6.21
C GLY A 47 -12.08 -15.41 -5.93
N ILE A 48 -11.40 -14.27 -5.94
CA ILE A 48 -11.99 -12.94 -5.75
C ILE A 48 -13.02 -12.62 -6.85
N ASP A 49 -12.71 -12.91 -8.12
CA ASP A 49 -13.62 -12.69 -9.25
C ASP A 49 -14.87 -13.58 -9.19
N PHE A 50 -14.71 -14.84 -8.80
CA PHE A 50 -15.83 -15.78 -8.59
C PHE A 50 -16.75 -15.37 -7.43
N VAL A 51 -16.27 -14.58 -6.46
CA VAL A 51 -17.12 -14.06 -5.37
C VAL A 51 -17.75 -12.73 -5.77
N LEU A 52 -16.99 -11.84 -6.42
CA LEU A 52 -17.46 -10.49 -6.73
C LEU A 52 -18.53 -10.48 -7.83
N GLN A 53 -18.35 -11.21 -8.93
CA GLN A 53 -19.28 -11.11 -10.07
C GLN A 53 -20.68 -11.67 -9.75
N PRO A 54 -20.83 -12.89 -9.17
CA PRO A 54 -22.15 -13.45 -8.87
C PRO A 54 -22.89 -12.66 -7.77
N ALA A 55 -22.15 -12.09 -6.82
CA ALA A 55 -22.74 -11.24 -5.80
C ALA A 55 -23.34 -9.96 -6.40
N LEU A 56 -22.80 -9.40 -7.49
CA LEU A 56 -23.39 -8.22 -8.15
C LEU A 56 -24.68 -8.61 -8.87
N ILE A 57 -24.64 -9.76 -9.56
CA ILE A 57 -25.79 -10.32 -10.27
C ILE A 57 -26.93 -10.61 -9.28
N ALA A 58 -26.63 -11.19 -8.12
CA ALA A 58 -27.62 -11.42 -7.07
C ALA A 58 -28.24 -10.10 -6.56
N LEU A 59 -27.41 -9.08 -6.33
CA LEU A 59 -27.84 -7.77 -5.83
C LEU A 59 -28.69 -6.98 -6.84
N SER A 60 -28.43 -7.17 -8.14
CA SER A 60 -29.18 -6.52 -9.22
C SER A 60 -30.67 -6.90 -9.27
N ARG A 61 -31.05 -8.00 -8.61
CA ARG A 61 -32.43 -8.51 -8.55
C ARG A 61 -33.22 -7.95 -7.36
N LEU A 62 -32.59 -7.17 -6.50
CA LEU A 62 -33.26 -6.49 -5.38
C LEU A 62 -34.05 -5.28 -5.90
N GLN A 63 -35.16 -4.96 -5.22
CA GLN A 63 -35.96 -3.78 -5.52
C GLN A 63 -35.12 -2.49 -5.37
N ASP A 64 -34.23 -2.45 -4.36
CA ASP A 64 -33.29 -1.35 -4.10
C ASP A 64 -31.88 -1.62 -4.66
N ARG A 65 -31.80 -2.22 -5.84
CA ARG A 65 -30.53 -2.60 -6.49
C ARG A 65 -29.49 -1.48 -6.60
N ALA A 66 -29.93 -0.23 -6.77
CA ALA A 66 -29.03 0.92 -6.89
C ALA A 66 -28.32 1.21 -5.55
N VAL A 67 -29.06 1.20 -4.45
CA VAL A 67 -28.54 1.43 -3.09
C VAL A 67 -27.64 0.28 -2.67
N ALA A 68 -28.05 -0.95 -2.94
CA ALA A 68 -27.25 -2.12 -2.60
C ALA A 68 -25.94 -2.16 -3.38
N THR A 69 -25.97 -1.86 -4.69
CA THR A 69 -24.76 -1.81 -5.53
C THR A 69 -23.83 -0.68 -5.12
N SER A 70 -24.35 0.52 -4.85
CA SER A 70 -23.53 1.66 -4.40
C SER A 70 -22.91 1.40 -3.03
N THR A 71 -23.64 0.79 -2.09
CA THR A 71 -23.14 0.40 -0.76
C THR A 71 -21.99 -0.59 -0.87
N ARG A 72 -22.12 -1.60 -1.74
CA ARG A 72 -21.05 -2.56 -1.98
C ARG A 72 -19.81 -1.91 -2.61
N ASN A 73 -20.02 -1.04 -3.61
CA ASN A 73 -18.93 -0.32 -4.25
C ASN A 73 -18.22 0.62 -3.26
N LEU A 74 -18.97 1.26 -2.38
CA LEU A 74 -18.47 2.11 -1.32
C LEU A 74 -17.60 1.31 -0.34
N MET A 75 -18.08 0.17 0.15
CA MET A 75 -17.31 -0.69 1.05
C MET A 75 -16.01 -1.19 0.41
N ARG A 76 -16.05 -1.53 -0.89
CA ARG A 76 -14.84 -1.92 -1.63
C ARG A 76 -13.85 -0.76 -1.76
N ALA A 77 -14.32 0.45 -2.05
CA ALA A 77 -13.49 1.64 -2.11
C ALA A 77 -12.85 1.96 -0.75
N PHE A 78 -13.62 1.90 0.34
CA PHE A 78 -13.11 2.08 1.70
C PHE A 78 -12.02 1.05 2.03
N GLY A 79 -12.24 -0.23 1.72
CA GLY A 79 -11.23 -1.28 1.93
C GLY A 79 -9.92 -0.97 1.20
N SER A 80 -10.00 -0.52 -0.06
CA SER A 80 -8.82 -0.13 -0.84
C SER A 80 -8.07 1.05 -0.21
N VAL A 81 -8.78 2.08 0.25
CA VAL A 81 -8.16 3.28 0.85
C VAL A 81 -7.51 2.93 2.18
N ILE A 82 -8.20 2.19 3.05
CA ILE A 82 -7.67 1.79 4.36
C ILE A 82 -6.41 0.95 4.20
N SER A 83 -6.43 -0.05 3.30
CA SER A 83 -5.28 -0.90 3.06
C SER A 83 -4.07 -0.10 2.58
N VAL A 84 -4.26 0.81 1.61
CA VAL A 84 -3.15 1.63 1.08
C VAL A 84 -2.60 2.57 2.15
N ALA A 85 -3.47 3.17 2.98
CA ALA A 85 -3.04 4.03 4.07
C ALA A 85 -2.15 3.28 5.08
N ILE A 86 -2.55 2.07 5.47
CA ILE A 86 -1.77 1.21 6.38
C ILE A 86 -0.45 0.80 5.73
N SER A 87 -0.46 0.34 4.48
CA SER A 87 0.76 -0.04 3.76
C SER A 87 1.76 1.11 3.66
N ASN A 88 1.30 2.32 3.34
CA ASN A 88 2.15 3.50 3.29
C ASN A 88 2.72 3.86 4.66
N ALA A 89 1.88 3.86 5.70
CA ALA A 89 2.34 4.17 7.06
C ALA A 89 3.45 3.21 7.52
N LEU A 90 3.28 1.90 7.27
CA LEU A 90 4.30 0.89 7.57
C LEU A 90 5.58 1.07 6.75
N GLN A 91 5.44 1.40 5.46
CA GLN A 91 6.59 1.65 4.60
C GLN A 91 7.40 2.86 5.07
N PHE A 92 6.73 3.97 5.41
CA PHE A 92 7.40 5.17 5.93
C PHE A 92 8.09 4.90 7.27
N ALA A 93 7.42 4.23 8.21
CA ALA A 93 8.01 3.86 9.49
C ALA A 93 9.24 2.95 9.32
N SER A 94 9.18 1.96 8.43
CA SER A 94 10.31 1.07 8.15
C SER A 94 11.48 1.82 7.50
N HIS A 95 11.18 2.73 6.57
CA HIS A 95 12.20 3.53 5.91
C HIS A 95 12.90 4.47 6.90
N GLU A 96 12.15 5.08 7.83
CA GLU A 96 12.70 5.95 8.87
C GLU A 96 13.71 5.19 9.74
N ILE A 97 13.36 3.99 10.22
CA ILE A 97 14.24 3.13 11.02
C ILE A 97 15.52 2.77 10.26
N LEU A 98 15.42 2.46 8.97
CA LEU A 98 16.58 2.17 8.13
C LEU A 98 17.49 3.40 7.97
N THR A 99 16.90 4.59 7.80
CA THR A 99 17.67 5.82 7.66
C THR A 99 18.33 6.29 8.96
N SER A 100 17.74 5.98 10.13
CA SER A 100 18.35 6.33 11.42
C SER A 100 19.58 5.48 11.73
N HIS A 101 19.63 4.24 11.25
CA HIS A 101 20.78 3.33 11.40
C HIS A 101 21.81 3.47 10.28
N GLN A 102 21.46 4.08 9.15
CA GLN A 102 22.40 4.31 8.06
C GLN A 102 23.47 5.31 8.51
N PRO A 103 24.77 4.94 8.47
CA PRO A 103 25.82 5.89 8.80
C PRO A 103 25.74 7.11 7.86
N PRO A 104 25.99 8.32 8.38
CA PRO A 104 25.92 9.53 7.56
C PRO A 104 26.82 9.36 6.34
N ASP A 105 26.23 9.46 5.14
CA ASP A 105 26.95 9.33 3.88
C ASP A 105 28.02 10.44 3.82
N ARG A 106 29.25 10.08 4.22
CA ARG A 106 30.36 11.02 4.36
C ARG A 106 30.64 11.74 3.05
N ARG A 107 30.41 11.10 1.90
CA ARG A 107 30.65 11.71 0.58
C ARG A 107 29.58 12.74 0.26
N LYS A 108 28.32 12.41 0.50
CA LYS A 108 27.19 13.34 0.28
C LYS A 108 27.26 14.52 1.25
N ASN A 109 27.54 14.26 2.53
CA ASN A 109 27.70 15.29 3.56
C ASN A 109 28.91 16.19 3.31
N ALA A 110 30.03 15.66 2.82
CA ALA A 110 31.19 16.48 2.46
C ALA A 110 30.90 17.37 1.24
N ARG A 111 30.16 16.88 0.24
CA ARG A 111 29.73 17.70 -0.91
C ARG A 111 28.78 18.82 -0.47
N LEU A 112 27.78 18.49 0.34
CA LEU A 112 26.86 19.45 0.93
C LEU A 112 27.58 20.54 1.73
N ARG A 113 28.53 20.15 2.60
CA ARG A 113 29.35 21.11 3.35
C ARG A 113 30.11 22.06 2.44
N ARG A 114 30.76 21.55 1.39
CA ARG A 114 31.47 22.38 0.40
C ARG A 114 30.52 23.32 -0.35
N GLU A 115 29.31 22.88 -0.64
CA GLU A 115 28.32 23.70 -1.35
C GLU A 115 27.73 24.79 -0.45
N LEU A 116 27.44 24.46 0.82
CA LEU A 116 27.03 25.42 1.84
C LEU A 116 28.13 26.46 2.09
N GLU A 117 29.39 26.06 2.14
CA GLU A 117 30.52 26.98 2.27
C GLU A 117 30.61 27.92 1.07
N ARG A 118 30.47 27.41 -0.16
CA ARG A 118 30.44 28.25 -1.36
C ARG A 118 29.27 29.22 -1.35
N ARG A 119 28.09 28.77 -0.95
CA ARG A 119 26.91 29.64 -0.82
C ARG A 119 27.16 30.72 0.23
N ARG A 120 27.58 30.34 1.44
CA ARG A 120 27.95 31.27 2.52
C ARG A 120 28.96 32.32 2.06
N ASN A 121 30.01 31.90 1.34
CA ASN A 121 31.03 32.83 0.85
C ASN A 121 30.45 33.81 -0.20
N ARG A 122 29.57 33.33 -1.09
CA ARG A 122 28.86 34.22 -2.04
C ARG A 122 28.00 35.26 -1.34
N PHE A 123 27.23 34.86 -0.31
CA PHE A 123 26.39 35.79 0.45
C PHE A 123 27.22 36.82 1.22
N ASN A 124 28.35 36.40 1.81
CA ASN A 124 29.26 37.30 2.51
C ASN A 124 29.88 38.35 1.57
N ILE A 125 30.25 37.96 0.35
CA ILE A 125 30.76 38.89 -0.68
C ILE A 125 29.67 39.90 -1.11
N MET A 126 28.39 39.50 -1.09
CA MET A 126 27.26 40.40 -1.38
C MET A 126 26.89 41.30 -0.19
N GLY A 127 27.54 41.17 0.97
CA GLY A 127 27.19 41.92 2.20
C GLY A 127 25.86 41.48 2.84
N ILE A 128 25.33 40.31 2.46
CA ILE A 128 24.02 39.82 2.90
C ILE A 128 24.22 38.66 3.89
N ARG A 129 23.50 38.70 5.02
CA ARG A 129 23.54 37.64 6.04
C ARG A 129 22.94 36.33 5.49
N TYR A 130 23.64 35.21 5.69
CA TYR A 130 23.19 33.89 5.23
C TYR A 130 21.96 33.40 6.04
N PRO A 131 20.83 33.05 5.40
CA PRO A 131 19.56 32.75 6.08
C PRO A 131 19.43 31.31 6.64
N GLY A 132 20.53 30.55 6.73
CA GLY A 132 20.48 29.09 6.90
C GLY A 132 20.66 28.54 8.32
N ARG A 133 20.44 29.32 9.38
CA ARG A 133 20.55 28.85 10.77
C ARG A 133 19.59 29.62 11.65
N GLU A 134 18.34 29.15 11.71
CA GLU A 134 17.44 29.54 12.81
C GLU A 134 17.81 28.66 14.01
N ASP A 135 18.35 29.30 15.04
CA ASP A 135 18.15 29.04 16.47
C ASP A 135 18.18 27.58 16.94
N GLU A 136 19.36 26.97 16.87
CA GLU A 136 19.73 25.90 17.79
C GLU A 136 20.63 26.53 18.85
N GLY A 137 19.99 27.11 19.87
CA GLY A 137 20.65 27.48 21.11
C GLY A 137 21.19 26.21 21.76
N ASP A 138 22.51 26.11 21.84
CA ASP A 138 23.20 25.18 22.74
C ASP A 138 23.05 25.73 24.18
N PRO A 139 23.06 24.84 25.21
CA PRO A 139 22.43 25.05 26.53
C PRO A 139 23.03 26.16 27.40
#